data_AF-G7DVV2-F1
#
_entry.id   AF-G7DVV2-F1
#
_cell.length_a   1.000
_cell.length_b   1.000
_cell.length_c   1.000
_cell.angle_alpha   90.00
_cell.angle_beta   90.00
_cell.angle_gamma   90.00
#
_symmetry.space_group_name_H-M   'P 1'
#
loop_
_entity.id
_entity.type
_entity.pdbx_description
1 polymer ?
#
loop_
_entity_poly.entity_id
_entity_poly.type
_entity_poly.pdbx_seq_one_letter_code
_entity_poly.pdbx_strand_id
1 'polypeptide(L)'
;MTAISSAAQGGTNGAHRPYGYDLELMLMGTGTSSALPAISCLTDPDGNGCECCLSTLKPEGKKNVRRNTGAVVRLRARDAHPPERTILIDCGKTFMQSALELFPAKGLRKIDALILTHPHADAINGLDDLRGWTLGGVIQSTMDVYCSAMTYGEVKRTYPYLVSIEHATGGGDVPALNWHVIDTDRPFDVFGCTVTPLPVHHGSYFHRDEPYICLGFLFDRAIAYLSDVNFIPEETWQLIRGSKESSIPICIVDCLRIVPHTSHFGLPQAVATARRMGAQRTYLFGFAHRITHDAWVYATSALGKGRHAHDAPEPLSKNGKRQKTKGLVRAPEVGNVQAQWESFTEHALEELEEWEGGPREPIWVRPAFDGLRVWVDEHGEARDDGY
;
A
#
# COMPACT_ATOMS: atom_id res chain seq x y z
N MET A 1 -52.96 -10.13 21.34
CA MET A 1 -53.30 -10.64 19.99
C MET A 1 -53.10 -9.44 19.06
N THR A 2 -52.22 -9.41 18.08
CA THR A 2 -51.68 -10.49 17.26
C THR A 2 -50.32 -10.04 16.71
N ALA A 3 -49.33 -10.92 16.80
CA ALA A 3 -48.04 -10.80 16.13
C ALA A 3 -48.21 -11.06 14.63
N ILE A 4 -47.42 -10.40 13.79
CA ILE A 4 -47.12 -10.91 12.45
C ILE A 4 -45.61 -10.86 12.25
N SER A 5 -45.04 -12.05 12.44
CA SER A 5 -43.74 -12.48 11.93
C SER A 5 -43.81 -12.59 10.41
N SER A 6 -42.80 -12.10 9.69
CA SER A 6 -42.46 -12.63 8.38
C SER A 6 -40.99 -13.05 8.36
N ALA A 7 -40.80 -14.36 8.44
CA ALA A 7 -39.57 -15.02 8.04
C ALA A 7 -39.45 -14.95 6.52
N ALA A 8 -38.33 -14.45 6.01
CA ALA A 8 -37.94 -14.66 4.62
C ALA A 8 -37.00 -15.87 4.57
N GLN A 9 -37.43 -16.89 3.81
CA GLN A 9 -36.74 -18.15 3.58
C GLN A 9 -35.60 -17.98 2.56
N GLY A 10 -34.67 -18.94 2.62
CA GLY A 10 -33.37 -18.95 1.96
C GLY A 10 -33.36 -18.85 0.44
N GLY A 11 -32.33 -18.15 -0.04
CA GLY A 11 -31.82 -18.13 -1.40
C GLY A 11 -30.29 -18.06 -1.37
N THR A 12 -29.64 -18.78 -2.27
CA THR A 12 -28.22 -19.16 -2.27
C THR A 12 -27.23 -18.02 -2.52
N ASN A 13 -26.17 -18.00 -1.69
CA ASN A 13 -24.79 -17.51 -1.87
C ASN A 13 -24.41 -16.70 -3.12
N GLY A 14 -24.15 -15.42 -2.90
CA GLY A 14 -23.33 -14.51 -3.70
C GLY A 14 -23.34 -13.15 -3.00
N ALA A 15 -22.17 -12.63 -2.61
CA ALA A 15 -22.08 -11.40 -1.82
C ALA A 15 -22.59 -10.19 -2.64
N HIS A 16 -23.88 -9.87 -2.53
CA HIS A 16 -24.44 -8.65 -3.07
C HIS A 16 -23.79 -7.47 -2.33
N ARG A 17 -22.90 -6.74 -3.02
CA ARG A 17 -22.34 -5.50 -2.48
C ARG A 17 -23.43 -4.43 -2.61
N PRO A 18 -23.90 -3.83 -1.51
CA PRO A 18 -25.11 -3.00 -1.50
C PRO A 18 -24.88 -1.56 -1.99
N TYR A 19 -23.72 -1.25 -2.58
CA TYR A 19 -23.29 0.11 -2.83
C TYR A 19 -23.46 0.47 -4.31
N GLY A 20 -24.07 1.62 -4.59
CA GLY A 20 -24.31 2.12 -5.97
C GLY A 20 -23.06 2.61 -6.71
N TYR A 21 -21.88 2.11 -6.37
CA TYR A 21 -20.59 2.53 -6.91
C TYR A 21 -19.60 1.36 -7.05
N ASP A 22 -18.66 1.52 -7.99
CA ASP A 22 -17.46 0.70 -8.08
C ASP A 22 -16.34 1.29 -7.22
N LEU A 23 -15.47 0.44 -6.70
CA LEU A 23 -14.26 0.88 -5.98
C LEU A 23 -13.07 0.84 -6.94
N GLU A 24 -12.41 2.00 -7.08
CA GLU A 24 -11.12 2.13 -7.76
C GLU A 24 -10.08 2.56 -6.73
N LEU A 25 -8.94 1.87 -6.64
CA LEU A 25 -7.77 2.36 -5.90
C LEU A 25 -6.65 2.66 -6.90
N MET A 26 -6.07 3.85 -6.81
CA MET A 26 -4.88 4.25 -7.54
C MET A 26 -3.73 4.50 -6.57
N LEU A 27 -2.57 3.92 -6.80
CA LEU A 27 -1.41 4.16 -5.95
C LEU A 27 -0.72 5.47 -6.30
N MET A 28 -0.62 6.37 -5.33
CA MET A 28 0.07 7.66 -5.47
C MET A 28 1.58 7.50 -5.32
N GLY A 29 2.00 6.50 -4.54
CA GLY A 29 3.40 6.11 -4.41
C GLY A 29 3.55 4.72 -3.82
N THR A 30 4.64 4.03 -4.16
CA THR A 30 4.88 2.62 -3.79
C THR A 30 6.26 2.36 -3.17
N GLY A 31 6.95 3.39 -2.72
CA GLY A 31 8.31 3.35 -2.19
C GLY A 31 8.39 3.61 -0.70
N THR A 32 9.56 3.31 -0.13
CA THR A 32 9.90 3.54 1.28
C THR A 32 9.84 5.01 1.70
N SER A 33 10.03 5.28 2.98
CA SER A 33 10.19 6.63 3.55
C SER A 33 11.20 7.51 2.81
N SER A 34 12.30 6.98 2.29
CA SER A 34 13.28 7.78 1.53
C SER A 34 12.84 8.15 0.11
N ALA A 35 11.77 7.53 -0.41
CA ALA A 35 11.43 7.49 -1.83
C ALA A 35 12.58 7.00 -2.73
N LEU A 36 12.28 6.64 -3.97
CA LEU A 36 13.27 6.26 -4.97
C LEU A 36 13.23 7.20 -6.18
N PRO A 37 14.38 7.51 -6.78
CA PRO A 37 15.71 6.93 -6.53
C PRO A 37 16.41 7.43 -5.26
N ALA A 38 17.30 6.62 -4.70
CA ALA A 38 18.19 7.05 -3.61
C ALA A 38 19.25 8.02 -4.16
N ILE A 39 19.34 9.22 -3.58
CA ILE A 39 20.28 10.26 -4.03
C ILE A 39 21.73 9.77 -4.01
N SER A 40 22.11 9.01 -2.98
CA SER A 40 23.45 8.44 -2.85
C SER A 40 23.84 7.50 -3.99
N CYS A 41 22.88 6.82 -4.63
CA CYS A 41 23.15 6.01 -5.81
C CYS A 41 23.30 6.85 -7.08
N LEU A 42 22.56 7.96 -7.20
CA LEU A 42 22.62 8.81 -8.40
C LEU A 42 23.87 9.69 -8.42
N THR A 43 24.37 10.07 -7.25
CA THR A 43 25.51 10.97 -7.11
C THR A 43 26.78 10.26 -6.63
N ASP A 44 26.82 8.93 -6.73
CA ASP A 44 28.01 8.15 -6.37
C ASP A 44 29.18 8.54 -7.30
N PRO A 45 30.28 9.11 -6.77
CA PRO A 45 31.39 9.60 -7.59
C PRO A 45 32.12 8.48 -8.33
N ASP A 46 32.02 7.25 -7.84
CA ASP A 46 32.67 6.07 -8.42
C ASP A 46 31.74 5.31 -9.39
N GLY A 47 30.51 5.80 -9.58
CA GLY A 47 29.52 5.18 -10.47
C GLY A 47 28.92 3.87 -9.96
N ASN A 48 29.00 3.60 -8.65
CA ASN A 48 28.53 2.35 -8.03
C ASN A 48 27.03 2.36 -7.63
N GLY A 49 26.24 3.26 -8.20
CA GLY A 49 24.80 3.31 -7.99
C GLY A 49 24.12 1.99 -8.32
N CYS A 50 23.12 1.58 -7.53
CA CYS A 50 22.40 0.33 -7.83
C CYS A 50 21.57 0.46 -9.12
N GLU A 51 21.40 -0.66 -9.83
CA GLU A 51 20.67 -0.72 -11.10
C GLU A 51 19.27 -0.12 -11.01
N CYS A 52 18.51 -0.44 -9.95
CA CYS A 52 17.19 0.14 -9.71
C CYS A 52 17.21 1.67 -9.72
N CYS A 53 18.15 2.31 -8.99
CA CYS A 53 18.23 3.77 -8.97
C CYS A 53 18.73 4.33 -10.30
N LEU A 54 19.80 3.78 -10.86
CA LEU A 54 20.36 4.27 -12.12
C LEU A 54 19.37 4.15 -13.29
N SER A 55 18.49 3.15 -13.27
CA SER A 55 17.46 2.98 -14.30
C SER A 55 16.45 4.13 -14.34
N THR A 56 16.21 4.83 -13.22
CA THR A 56 15.23 5.93 -13.15
C THR A 56 15.59 7.15 -14.00
N LEU A 57 16.85 7.24 -14.43
CA LEU A 57 17.31 8.27 -15.36
C LEU A 57 16.88 8.02 -16.81
N LYS A 58 16.19 6.90 -17.08
CA LYS A 58 15.74 6.47 -18.40
C LYS A 58 14.23 6.20 -18.40
N PRO A 59 13.53 6.36 -19.55
CA PRO A 59 12.08 6.11 -19.62
C PRO A 59 11.66 4.70 -19.21
N GLU A 60 12.47 3.69 -19.52
CA GLU A 60 12.17 2.28 -19.24
C GLU A 60 12.17 1.99 -17.72
N GLY A 61 12.95 2.76 -16.95
CA GLY A 61 13.02 2.67 -15.50
C GLY A 61 11.94 3.45 -14.76
N LYS A 62 10.88 3.94 -15.44
CA LYS A 62 9.84 4.76 -14.80
C LYS A 62 9.17 4.07 -13.60
N LYS A 63 8.95 2.75 -13.65
CA LYS A 63 8.39 1.96 -12.53
C LYS A 63 9.36 1.79 -11.35
N ASN A 64 10.63 2.18 -11.50
CA ASN A 64 11.62 2.22 -10.42
C ASN A 64 11.67 3.59 -9.73
N VAL A 65 11.01 4.62 -10.26
CA VAL A 65 10.66 5.82 -9.50
C VAL A 65 9.52 5.43 -8.57
N ARG A 66 9.76 5.50 -7.25
CA ARG A 66 8.80 5.05 -6.23
C ARG A 66 8.65 6.13 -5.19
N ARG A 67 7.54 6.87 -5.24
CA ARG A 67 7.21 7.92 -4.27
C ARG A 67 6.78 7.30 -2.93
N ASN A 68 6.73 8.09 -1.86
CA ASN A 68 6.25 7.60 -0.56
C ASN A 68 4.86 6.96 -0.70
N THR A 69 4.64 5.90 0.07
CA THR A 69 3.38 5.17 0.12
C THR A 69 2.20 6.12 0.28
N GLY A 70 1.19 5.91 -0.55
CA GLY A 70 -0.05 6.67 -0.52
C GLY A 70 -0.96 6.20 -1.66
N ALA A 71 -2.25 6.46 -1.54
CA ALA A 71 -3.23 5.99 -2.51
C ALA A 71 -4.43 6.93 -2.61
N VAL A 72 -5.18 6.83 -3.70
CA VAL A 72 -6.49 7.44 -3.85
C VAL A 72 -7.52 6.33 -4.05
N VAL A 73 -8.52 6.27 -3.18
CA VAL A 73 -9.72 5.45 -3.35
C VAL A 73 -10.81 6.31 -3.95
N ARG A 74 -11.40 5.88 -5.07
CA ARG A 74 -12.52 6.55 -5.72
C ARG A 74 -13.78 5.71 -5.58
N LEU A 75 -14.84 6.33 -5.08
CA LEU A 75 -16.19 5.76 -5.09
C LEU A 75 -16.83 6.16 -6.41
N ARG A 76 -16.74 5.27 -7.41
CA ARG A 76 -17.15 5.55 -8.78
C ARG A 76 -18.61 5.19 -8.98
N ALA A 77 -19.47 6.20 -8.94
CA ALA A 77 -20.89 6.02 -9.18
C ALA A 77 -21.15 5.43 -10.56
N ARG A 78 -22.10 4.49 -10.63
CA ARG A 78 -22.55 3.85 -11.88
C ARG A 78 -23.49 4.76 -12.65
N ASP A 79 -24.29 5.54 -11.91
CA ASP A 79 -25.19 6.56 -12.42
C ASP A 79 -24.74 7.96 -11.97
N ALA A 80 -25.51 9.00 -12.32
CA ALA A 80 -25.23 10.38 -11.90
C ALA A 80 -25.39 10.63 -10.39
N HIS A 81 -25.81 9.63 -9.61
CA HIS A 81 -26.01 9.73 -8.16
C HIS A 81 -25.67 8.43 -7.43
N PRO A 82 -24.96 8.48 -6.28
CA PRO A 82 -24.31 9.67 -5.71
C PRO A 82 -23.18 10.19 -6.61
N PRO A 83 -22.71 11.44 -6.44
CA PRO A 83 -21.53 11.92 -7.15
C PRO A 83 -20.27 11.12 -6.78
N GLU A 84 -19.32 11.04 -7.72
CA GLU A 84 -18.01 10.43 -7.44
C GLU A 84 -17.33 11.11 -6.24
N ARG A 85 -16.63 10.31 -5.43
CA ARG A 85 -15.86 10.76 -4.27
C ARG A 85 -14.43 10.29 -4.37
N THR A 86 -13.50 11.15 -3.95
CA THR A 86 -12.06 10.90 -3.94
C THR A 86 -11.57 10.92 -2.48
N ILE A 87 -11.08 9.78 -2.00
CA ILE A 87 -10.51 9.61 -0.66
C ILE A 87 -9.01 9.39 -0.82
N LEU A 88 -8.20 10.33 -0.34
CA LEU A 88 -6.74 10.20 -0.28
C LEU A 88 -6.35 9.39 0.97
N ILE A 89 -5.39 8.50 0.83
CA ILE A 89 -4.72 7.78 1.92
C ILE A 89 -3.29 8.27 1.96
N ASP A 90 -2.93 8.86 3.10
CA ASP A 90 -1.67 9.54 3.38
C ASP A 90 -1.33 10.72 2.44
N CYS A 91 -0.62 11.69 3.00
CA CYS A 91 -0.17 12.90 2.33
C CYS A 91 1.31 13.12 2.66
N GLY A 92 2.16 12.24 2.13
CA GLY A 92 3.61 12.27 2.33
C GLY A 92 4.33 13.40 1.61
N LYS A 93 5.63 13.59 1.89
CA LYS A 93 6.47 14.61 1.23
C LYS A 93 6.57 14.51 -0.30
N THR A 94 6.23 13.38 -0.90
CA THR A 94 6.20 13.21 -2.37
C THR A 94 4.79 13.33 -2.95
N PHE A 95 3.75 13.58 -2.14
CA PHE A 95 2.36 13.64 -2.57
C PHE A 95 2.16 14.66 -3.70
N MET A 96 2.67 15.89 -3.56
CA MET A 96 2.44 16.93 -4.56
C MET A 96 3.02 16.55 -5.92
N GLN A 97 4.18 15.89 -5.96
CA GLN A 97 4.75 15.37 -7.20
C GLN A 97 3.87 14.29 -7.83
N SER A 98 3.34 13.36 -7.02
CA SER A 98 2.36 12.36 -7.49
C SER A 98 1.11 13.02 -8.03
N ALA A 99 0.56 14.01 -7.33
CA ALA A 99 -0.68 14.67 -7.69
C ALA A 99 -0.55 15.46 -8.99
N LEU A 100 0.54 16.22 -9.17
CA LEU A 100 0.81 16.95 -10.41
C LEU A 100 0.91 16.03 -11.63
N GLU A 101 1.45 14.82 -11.48
CA GLU A 101 1.54 13.86 -12.58
C GLU A 101 0.22 13.12 -12.80
N LEU A 102 -0.37 12.57 -11.74
CA LEU A 102 -1.45 11.59 -11.83
C LEU A 102 -2.83 12.26 -11.91
N PHE A 103 -3.07 13.38 -11.23
CA PHE A 103 -4.41 13.96 -11.17
C PHE A 103 -4.89 14.44 -12.54
N PRO A 104 -4.11 15.26 -13.29
CA PRO A 104 -4.50 15.68 -14.63
C PRO A 104 -4.61 14.48 -15.59
N ALA A 105 -3.68 13.52 -15.51
CA ALA A 105 -3.66 12.36 -16.39
C ALA A 105 -4.83 11.39 -16.17
N LYS A 106 -5.43 11.40 -14.98
CA LYS A 106 -6.51 10.47 -14.58
C LYS A 106 -7.85 11.17 -14.36
N GLY A 107 -7.93 12.49 -14.62
CA GLY A 107 -9.16 13.26 -14.48
C GLY A 107 -9.58 13.50 -13.02
N LEU A 108 -8.66 13.40 -12.07
CA LEU A 108 -8.91 13.75 -10.67
C LEU A 108 -8.82 15.26 -10.49
N ARG A 109 -9.72 15.80 -9.65
CA ARG A 109 -9.76 17.23 -9.36
C ARG A 109 -9.89 17.52 -7.87
N LYS A 110 -10.89 16.95 -7.21
CA LYS A 110 -11.17 17.16 -5.78
C LYS A 110 -10.55 16.04 -4.94
N ILE A 111 -10.33 16.33 -3.67
CA ILE A 111 -10.03 15.34 -2.63
C ILE A 111 -11.08 15.56 -1.55
N ASP A 112 -12.11 14.73 -1.52
CA ASP A 112 -13.25 14.92 -0.62
C ASP A 112 -12.89 14.55 0.83
N ALA A 113 -12.02 13.55 1.00
CA ALA A 113 -11.47 13.17 2.30
C ALA A 113 -10.00 12.77 2.21
N LEU A 114 -9.27 12.97 3.30
CA LEU A 114 -7.95 12.42 3.56
C LEU A 114 -8.03 11.49 4.77
N ILE A 115 -7.43 10.31 4.69
CA ILE A 115 -7.28 9.37 5.79
C ILE A 115 -5.78 9.18 6.05
N LEU A 116 -5.33 9.37 7.28
CA LEU A 116 -3.93 9.22 7.66
C LEU A 116 -3.71 7.90 8.41
N THR A 117 -2.71 7.14 7.99
CA THR A 117 -2.30 5.87 8.59
C THR A 117 -1.55 6.10 9.90
N HIS A 118 -0.56 7.00 9.90
CA HIS A 118 0.31 7.29 11.05
C HIS A 118 1.07 8.63 10.84
N PRO A 119 1.73 9.19 11.88
CA PRO A 119 2.37 10.50 11.79
C PRO A 119 3.85 10.51 11.36
N HIS A 120 4.35 9.51 10.63
CA HIS A 120 5.71 9.63 10.07
C HIS A 120 5.75 10.60 8.88
N ALA A 121 6.94 11.15 8.62
CA ALA A 121 7.14 12.21 7.64
C ALA A 121 6.72 11.84 6.21
N ASP A 122 6.91 10.58 5.85
CA ASP A 122 6.47 9.99 4.58
C ASP A 122 4.96 9.78 4.47
N ALA A 123 4.20 9.92 5.56
CA ALA A 123 2.74 9.89 5.56
C ALA A 123 2.09 11.28 5.73
N ILE A 124 2.78 12.26 6.36
CA ILE A 124 2.15 13.56 6.72
C ILE A 124 2.85 14.82 6.20
N ASN A 125 4.10 14.77 5.70
CA ASN A 125 4.83 16.01 5.40
C ASN A 125 4.36 16.75 4.13
N GLY A 126 3.42 16.20 3.37
CA GLY A 126 2.74 16.87 2.27
C GLY A 126 1.45 17.58 2.67
N LEU A 127 1.04 17.53 3.95
CA LEU A 127 -0.22 18.13 4.41
C LEU A 127 -0.35 19.62 4.06
N ASP A 128 0.75 20.38 4.07
CA ASP A 128 0.71 21.80 3.68
C ASP A 128 0.37 21.99 2.19
N ASP A 129 0.74 21.05 1.31
CA ASP A 129 0.46 21.11 -0.13
C ASP A 129 -1.05 21.05 -0.44
N LEU A 130 -1.88 20.56 0.50
CA LEU A 130 -3.34 20.53 0.36
C LEU A 130 -3.97 21.92 0.23
N ARG A 131 -3.21 22.99 0.51
CA ARG A 131 -3.58 24.37 0.16
C ARG A 131 -3.93 24.49 -1.31
N GLY A 132 -3.28 23.72 -2.19
CA GLY A 132 -3.59 23.71 -3.63
C GLY A 132 -5.03 23.34 -3.95
N TRP A 133 -5.72 22.63 -3.05
CA TRP A 133 -7.13 22.26 -3.19
C TRP A 133 -8.09 23.25 -2.54
N THR A 134 -7.72 23.86 -1.41
CA THR A 134 -8.63 24.74 -0.66
C THR A 134 -8.45 26.23 -0.95
N LEU A 135 -7.34 26.62 -1.59
CA LEU A 135 -6.99 28.01 -1.83
C LEU A 135 -8.07 28.75 -2.63
N GLY A 136 -8.61 29.81 -2.03
CA GLY A 136 -9.66 30.63 -2.63
C GLY A 136 -10.97 29.90 -2.94
N GLY A 137 -11.15 28.66 -2.47
CA GLY A 137 -12.32 27.84 -2.78
C GLY A 137 -12.44 27.41 -4.25
N VAL A 138 -11.38 27.54 -5.07
CA VAL A 138 -11.44 27.31 -6.53
C VAL A 138 -11.73 25.85 -6.90
N ILE A 139 -11.20 24.91 -6.12
CA ILE A 139 -11.48 23.48 -6.26
C ILE A 139 -12.51 23.07 -5.21
N GLN A 140 -12.26 23.36 -3.95
CA GLN A 140 -13.17 23.09 -2.82
C GLN A 140 -12.91 24.08 -1.68
N SER A 141 -13.89 24.29 -0.80
CA SER A 141 -13.76 25.22 0.33
C SER A 141 -13.09 24.60 1.55
N THR A 142 -13.21 23.28 1.72
CA THR A 142 -12.64 22.53 2.84
C THR A 142 -12.41 21.06 2.46
N MET A 143 -11.67 20.33 3.29
CA MET A 143 -11.38 18.91 3.14
C MET A 143 -11.48 18.21 4.49
N ASP A 144 -12.20 17.09 4.55
CA ASP A 144 -12.28 16.28 5.77
C ASP A 144 -11.00 15.44 5.93
N VAL A 145 -10.45 15.40 7.15
CA VAL A 145 -9.24 14.65 7.48
C VAL A 145 -9.52 13.70 8.64
N TYR A 146 -9.36 12.40 8.41
CA TYR A 146 -9.60 11.34 9.38
C TYR A 146 -8.27 10.76 9.86
N CYS A 147 -8.07 10.70 11.18
CA CYS A 147 -6.86 10.12 11.75
C CYS A 147 -7.06 9.67 13.20
N SER A 148 -6.13 8.86 13.72
CA SER A 148 -6.14 8.49 15.13
C SER A 148 -5.84 9.69 16.04
N ALA A 149 -6.22 9.59 17.32
CA ALA A 149 -5.88 10.61 18.32
C ALA A 149 -4.37 10.84 18.44
N MET A 150 -3.57 9.77 18.31
CA MET A 150 -2.11 9.82 18.32
C MET A 150 -1.58 10.60 17.12
N THR A 151 -2.05 10.27 15.91
CA THR A 151 -1.68 10.98 14.67
C THR A 151 -2.05 12.45 14.75
N TYR A 152 -3.27 12.77 15.19
CA TYR A 152 -3.73 14.16 15.36
C TYR A 152 -2.84 14.95 16.33
N GLY A 153 -2.46 14.34 17.47
CA GLY A 153 -1.55 14.95 18.44
C GLY A 153 -0.19 15.30 17.84
N GLU A 154 0.39 14.39 17.05
CA GLU A 154 1.67 14.61 16.37
C GLU A 154 1.58 15.66 15.25
N VAL A 155 0.47 15.69 14.49
CA VAL A 155 0.21 16.75 13.52
C VAL A 155 0.09 18.10 14.22
N LYS A 156 -0.65 18.19 15.31
CA LYS A 156 -0.78 19.44 16.09
C LYS A 156 0.56 19.92 16.63
N ARG A 157 1.45 19.00 17.02
CA ARG A 157 2.81 19.31 17.48
C ARG A 157 3.71 19.79 16.34
N THR A 158 3.59 19.18 15.16
CA THR A 158 4.50 19.42 14.02
C THR A 158 4.05 20.59 13.15
N TYR A 159 2.73 20.73 12.95
CA TYR A 159 2.06 21.70 12.08
C TYR A 159 0.90 22.39 12.80
N PRO A 160 1.16 23.15 13.88
CA PRO A 160 0.09 23.73 14.70
C PRO A 160 -0.86 24.64 13.90
N TYR A 161 -0.36 25.31 12.87
CA TYR A 161 -1.15 26.19 11.99
C TYR A 161 -2.15 25.44 11.11
N LEU A 162 -1.95 24.15 10.81
CA LEU A 162 -2.91 23.32 10.07
C LEU A 162 -4.11 22.90 10.93
N VAL A 163 -3.98 23.05 12.24
CA VAL A 163 -5.01 22.66 13.23
C VAL A 163 -5.72 23.89 13.79
N SER A 164 -5.01 25.00 13.99
CA SER A 164 -5.58 26.26 14.44
C SER A 164 -4.98 27.45 13.70
N ILE A 165 -5.86 28.29 13.15
CA ILE A 165 -5.49 29.52 12.45
C ILE A 165 -4.76 30.53 13.36
N GLU A 166 -4.92 30.43 14.69
CA GLU A 166 -4.21 31.27 15.66
C GLU A 166 -2.69 31.10 15.61
N HIS A 167 -2.21 29.97 15.06
CA HIS A 167 -0.80 29.68 14.89
C HIS A 167 -0.27 30.04 13.50
N ALA A 168 -1.13 30.56 12.60
CA ALA A 168 -0.71 31.02 11.28
C ALA A 168 -0.12 32.43 11.34
N THR A 169 0.89 32.71 10.51
CA THR A 169 1.37 34.08 10.31
C THR A 169 0.34 34.82 9.43
N GLY A 170 -0.14 35.98 9.88
CA GLY A 170 -1.12 36.77 9.13
C GLY A 170 -0.55 37.19 7.78
N GLY A 171 -0.94 36.51 6.69
CA GLY A 171 -0.51 36.83 5.33
C GLY A 171 -0.40 35.63 4.38
N GLY A 172 -0.30 34.40 4.89
CA GLY A 172 -0.32 33.18 4.08
C GLY A 172 -1.68 32.49 4.14
N ASP A 173 -2.16 31.98 3.01
CA ASP A 173 -3.28 31.04 3.00
C ASP A 173 -2.86 29.76 3.74
N VAL A 174 -3.80 29.01 4.30
CA VAL A 174 -3.55 27.74 5.00
C VAL A 174 -4.56 26.72 4.49
N PRO A 175 -4.20 25.42 4.37
CA PRO A 175 -5.19 24.38 4.06
C PRO A 175 -6.41 24.47 4.98
N ALA A 176 -7.61 24.48 4.40
CA ALA A 176 -8.86 24.51 5.15
C ALA A 176 -9.32 23.08 5.48
N LEU A 177 -8.82 22.53 6.58
CA LEU A 177 -9.01 21.14 6.97
C LEU A 177 -10.03 20.99 8.10
N ASN A 178 -10.94 20.02 7.98
CA ASN A 178 -11.88 19.63 9.02
C ASN A 178 -11.45 18.29 9.63
N TRP A 179 -10.97 18.31 10.88
CA TRP A 179 -10.34 17.16 11.52
C TRP A 179 -11.35 16.27 12.24
N HIS A 180 -11.30 14.97 11.94
CA HIS A 180 -12.11 13.91 12.54
C HIS A 180 -11.18 12.89 13.21
N VAL A 181 -11.21 12.85 14.55
CA VAL A 181 -10.48 11.83 15.31
C VAL A 181 -11.31 10.55 15.35
N ILE A 182 -10.78 9.47 14.77
CA ILE A 182 -11.50 8.19 14.66
C ILE A 182 -11.14 7.24 15.81
N ASP A 183 -12.10 6.38 16.16
CA ASP A 183 -11.86 5.19 16.96
C ASP A 183 -11.12 4.15 16.10
N THR A 184 -10.02 3.60 16.59
CA THR A 184 -9.16 2.70 15.80
C THR A 184 -9.63 1.24 15.80
N ASP A 185 -10.67 0.91 16.56
CA ASP A 185 -11.22 -0.44 16.71
C ASP A 185 -12.64 -0.58 16.09
N ARG A 186 -13.15 0.48 15.45
CA ARG A 186 -14.52 0.53 14.92
C ARG A 186 -14.55 1.09 13.49
N PRO A 187 -15.38 0.51 12.60
CA PRO A 187 -15.62 1.10 11.29
C PRO A 187 -16.29 2.47 11.39
N PHE A 188 -16.03 3.32 10.39
CA PHE A 188 -16.68 4.61 10.21
C PHE A 188 -17.12 4.77 8.75
N ASP A 189 -18.10 5.65 8.53
CA ASP A 189 -18.63 5.94 7.19
C ASP A 189 -17.88 7.12 6.56
N VAL A 190 -17.46 6.95 5.30
CA VAL A 190 -16.92 8.03 4.46
C VAL A 190 -17.71 8.04 3.16
N PHE A 191 -18.73 8.89 3.10
CA PHE A 191 -19.61 9.06 1.94
C PHE A 191 -20.34 7.78 1.50
N GLY A 192 -20.77 6.95 2.46
CA GLY A 192 -21.39 5.65 2.20
C GLY A 192 -20.41 4.48 2.12
N CYS A 193 -19.10 4.75 2.05
CA CYS A 193 -18.06 3.72 2.13
C CYS A 193 -17.76 3.38 3.58
N THR A 194 -17.94 2.11 3.94
CA THR A 194 -17.52 1.61 5.25
C THR A 194 -16.00 1.44 5.26
N VAL A 195 -15.33 2.30 6.03
CA VAL A 195 -13.88 2.21 6.25
C VAL A 195 -13.63 1.55 7.60
N THR A 196 -12.98 0.39 7.61
CA THR A 196 -12.57 -0.29 8.84
C THR A 196 -11.09 -0.02 9.11
N PRO A 197 -10.73 0.71 10.18
CA PRO A 197 -9.34 0.83 10.61
C PRO A 197 -8.79 -0.53 11.02
N LEU A 198 -7.53 -0.78 10.69
CA LEU A 198 -6.81 -2.01 11.00
C LEU A 198 -5.52 -1.66 11.76
N PRO A 199 -5.53 -1.61 13.11
CA PRO A 199 -4.32 -1.36 13.88
C PRO A 199 -3.28 -2.44 13.62
N VAL A 200 -2.07 -2.05 13.24
CA VAL A 200 -0.99 -2.97 12.91
C VAL A 200 0.29 -2.48 13.57
N HIS A 201 1.23 -3.41 13.81
CA HIS A 201 2.53 -3.03 14.34
C HIS A 201 3.42 -2.56 13.19
N HIS A 202 4.17 -1.51 13.43
CA HIS A 202 5.17 -0.93 12.55
C HIS A 202 6.50 -0.76 13.31
N GLY A 203 7.02 -1.89 13.79
CA GLY A 203 8.19 -1.93 14.66
C GLY A 203 7.87 -1.62 16.11
N SER A 204 8.84 -1.09 16.85
CA SER A 204 8.71 -0.74 18.27
C SER A 204 9.34 0.62 18.56
N TYR A 205 8.91 1.24 19.66
CA TYR A 205 9.56 2.45 20.14
C TYR A 205 10.99 2.12 20.62
N PHE A 206 11.99 2.93 20.24
CA PHE A 206 13.38 2.68 20.67
C PHE A 206 13.61 2.76 22.19
N HIS A 207 12.70 3.44 22.91
CA HIS A 207 12.84 3.70 24.35
C HIS A 207 11.81 2.96 25.21
N ARG A 208 10.93 2.14 24.61
CA ARG A 208 9.88 1.39 25.30
C ARG A 208 9.68 0.05 24.59
N ASP A 209 9.48 -1.03 25.35
CA ASP A 209 9.17 -2.35 24.79
C ASP A 209 7.70 -2.44 24.36
N GLU A 210 7.27 -1.48 23.53
CA GLU A 210 5.90 -1.32 23.04
C GLU A 210 5.93 -1.21 21.51
N PRO A 211 4.99 -1.89 20.82
CA PRO A 211 4.90 -1.77 19.37
C PRO A 211 4.47 -0.36 18.97
N TYR A 212 5.05 0.16 17.89
CA TYR A 212 4.55 1.37 17.27
C TYR A 212 3.33 1.01 16.42
N ILE A 213 2.20 1.69 16.64
CA ILE A 213 0.96 1.39 15.93
C ILE A 213 0.83 2.26 14.70
N CYS A 214 0.66 1.60 13.55
CA CYS A 214 0.19 2.18 12.30
C CYS A 214 -1.25 1.70 12.03
N LEU A 215 -2.02 2.43 11.23
CA LEU A 215 -3.33 1.97 10.74
C LEU A 215 -3.23 1.51 9.29
N GLY A 216 -3.66 0.28 9.04
CA GLY A 216 -4.20 -0.11 7.75
C GLY A 216 -5.68 0.24 7.62
N PHE A 217 -6.25 0.09 6.43
CA PHE A 217 -7.67 0.33 6.19
C PHE A 217 -8.27 -0.72 5.27
N LEU A 218 -9.49 -1.15 5.60
CA LEU A 218 -10.32 -2.01 4.76
C LEU A 218 -11.56 -1.24 4.30
N PHE A 219 -11.64 -0.98 3.00
CA PHE A 219 -12.73 -0.26 2.34
C PHE A 219 -13.79 -1.27 1.86
N ASP A 220 -15.00 -1.19 2.41
CA ASP A 220 -16.18 -2.02 2.07
C ASP A 220 -15.91 -3.53 1.99
N ARG A 221 -14.95 -4.02 2.78
CA ARG A 221 -14.48 -5.43 2.72
C ARG A 221 -14.05 -5.85 1.31
N ALA A 222 -13.58 -4.90 0.50
CA ALA A 222 -13.22 -5.06 -0.89
C ALA A 222 -11.73 -4.85 -1.14
N ILE A 223 -11.18 -3.81 -0.54
CA ILE A 223 -9.79 -3.38 -0.72
C ILE A 223 -9.17 -3.20 0.67
N ALA A 224 -8.19 -4.04 1.00
CA ALA A 224 -7.32 -3.84 2.16
C ALA A 224 -6.07 -3.06 1.73
N TYR A 225 -5.69 -2.05 2.50
CA TYR A 225 -4.49 -1.25 2.33
C TYR A 225 -3.65 -1.29 3.61
N LEU A 226 -2.44 -1.84 3.53
CA LEU A 226 -1.55 -2.12 4.67
C LEU A 226 -0.12 -1.67 4.32
N SER A 227 0.27 -0.40 4.53
CA SER A 227 1.56 0.15 4.05
C SER A 227 2.79 -0.14 4.91
N ASP A 228 2.69 0.08 6.21
CA ASP A 228 3.83 0.11 7.13
C ASP A 228 3.59 -0.92 8.22
N VAL A 229 3.96 -2.18 7.96
CA VAL A 229 3.52 -3.32 8.78
C VAL A 229 4.64 -4.32 9.00
N ASN A 230 4.98 -4.65 10.24
CA ASN A 230 5.82 -5.80 10.58
C ASN A 230 5.07 -6.96 11.24
N PHE A 231 3.87 -6.69 11.77
CA PHE A 231 3.02 -7.70 12.41
C PHE A 231 1.56 -7.26 12.45
N ILE A 232 0.63 -8.20 12.25
CA ILE A 232 -0.82 -7.96 12.35
C ILE A 232 -1.34 -8.73 13.57
N PRO A 233 -1.77 -8.02 14.64
CA PRO A 233 -2.34 -8.63 15.84
C PRO A 233 -3.60 -9.45 15.57
N GLU A 234 -3.92 -10.39 16.45
CA GLU A 234 -5.10 -11.25 16.28
C GLU A 234 -6.40 -10.46 16.37
N GLU A 235 -6.43 -9.40 17.17
CA GLU A 235 -7.53 -8.44 17.29
C GLU A 235 -7.81 -7.78 15.92
N THR A 236 -6.76 -7.46 15.18
CA THR A 236 -6.88 -6.91 13.82
C THR A 236 -7.34 -7.96 12.82
N TRP A 237 -6.91 -9.21 12.98
CA TRP A 237 -7.47 -10.33 12.21
C TRP A 237 -8.95 -10.59 12.51
N GLN A 238 -9.43 -10.28 13.71
CA GLN A 238 -10.86 -10.31 14.03
C GLN A 238 -11.61 -9.19 13.28
N LEU A 239 -11.04 -7.99 13.15
CA LEU A 239 -11.62 -6.91 12.32
C LEU A 239 -11.65 -7.27 10.84
N ILE A 240 -10.55 -7.83 10.31
CA ILE A 240 -10.47 -8.30 8.91
C ILE A 240 -11.52 -9.38 8.64
N ARG A 241 -11.64 -10.38 9.52
CA ARG A 241 -12.68 -11.42 9.38
C ARG A 241 -14.08 -10.85 9.58
N GLY A 242 -14.29 -9.92 10.50
CA GLY A 242 -15.62 -9.42 10.84
C GLY A 242 -16.57 -10.58 11.19
N SER A 243 -17.85 -10.46 10.80
CA SER A 243 -18.86 -11.51 11.00
C SER A 243 -18.94 -12.54 9.86
N LYS A 244 -18.14 -12.40 8.81
CA LYS A 244 -18.19 -13.23 7.60
C LYS A 244 -16.79 -13.71 7.23
N GLU A 245 -16.62 -15.01 7.12
CA GLU A 245 -15.41 -15.61 6.55
C GLU A 245 -15.44 -15.42 5.02
N SER A 246 -15.14 -14.20 4.56
CA SER A 246 -15.17 -13.80 3.16
C SER A 246 -13.78 -13.42 2.69
N SER A 247 -13.39 -13.86 1.49
CA SER A 247 -12.19 -13.39 0.80
C SER A 247 -12.24 -11.88 0.59
N ILE A 248 -11.07 -11.24 0.63
CA ILE A 248 -10.91 -9.83 0.27
C ILE A 248 -10.42 -9.76 -1.18
N PRO A 249 -11.17 -9.18 -2.13
CA PRO A 249 -10.76 -9.15 -3.53
C PRO A 249 -9.36 -8.57 -3.75
N ILE A 250 -9.05 -7.44 -3.12
CA ILE A 250 -7.77 -6.75 -3.30
C ILE A 250 -7.06 -6.57 -1.96
N CYS A 251 -5.80 -7.00 -1.92
CA CYS A 251 -4.88 -6.72 -0.83
C CYS A 251 -3.69 -5.90 -1.34
N ILE A 252 -3.53 -4.68 -0.85
CA ILE A 252 -2.31 -3.87 -1.03
C ILE A 252 -1.51 -3.98 0.27
N VAL A 253 -0.31 -4.55 0.24
CA VAL A 253 0.42 -4.91 1.46
C VAL A 253 1.91 -4.63 1.39
N ASP A 254 2.44 -4.15 2.53
CA ASP A 254 3.85 -3.88 2.78
C ASP A 254 4.73 -5.06 2.40
N CYS A 255 5.83 -4.76 1.72
CA CYS A 255 6.89 -5.69 1.39
C CYS A 255 8.16 -4.89 1.07
N LEU A 256 8.95 -4.57 2.10
CA LEU A 256 10.15 -3.76 1.95
C LEU A 256 11.21 -4.44 1.08
N ARG A 257 11.39 -5.76 1.28
CA ARG A 257 12.42 -6.61 0.66
C ARG A 257 12.07 -8.09 0.86
N ILE A 258 12.91 -9.02 0.39
CA ILE A 258 12.67 -10.47 0.61
C ILE A 258 12.61 -10.80 2.11
N VAL A 259 13.68 -10.50 2.85
CA VAL A 259 13.78 -10.86 4.27
C VAL A 259 13.10 -9.83 5.18
N PRO A 260 12.49 -10.24 6.30
CA PRO A 260 11.85 -9.32 7.25
C PRO A 260 12.74 -8.16 7.70
N HIS A 261 12.11 -7.03 8.02
CA HIS A 261 12.75 -5.89 8.67
C HIS A 261 12.10 -5.64 10.04
N THR A 262 12.77 -4.91 10.93
CA THR A 262 12.25 -4.65 12.27
C THR A 262 10.89 -3.97 12.25
N SER A 263 10.66 -3.09 11.26
CA SER A 263 9.43 -2.29 11.13
C SER A 263 8.60 -2.60 9.89
N HIS A 264 9.04 -3.52 9.03
CA HIS A 264 8.35 -3.84 7.77
C HIS A 264 8.37 -5.32 7.45
N PHE A 265 7.36 -5.74 6.70
CA PHE A 265 7.26 -7.10 6.20
C PHE A 265 8.36 -7.40 5.19
N GLY A 266 8.83 -8.65 5.27
CA GLY A 266 9.47 -9.32 4.15
C GLY A 266 8.44 -9.98 3.22
N LEU A 267 8.89 -10.42 2.05
CA LEU A 267 8.07 -11.15 1.09
C LEU A 267 7.29 -12.32 1.71
N PRO A 268 7.90 -13.20 2.54
CA PRO A 268 7.15 -14.32 3.13
C PRO A 268 5.98 -13.89 4.02
N GLN A 269 6.17 -12.82 4.81
CA GLN A 269 5.12 -12.30 5.69
C GLN A 269 3.98 -11.67 4.88
N ALA A 270 4.31 -10.94 3.80
CA ALA A 270 3.33 -10.34 2.91
C ALA A 270 2.50 -11.40 2.17
N VAL A 271 3.15 -12.45 1.63
CA VAL A 271 2.48 -13.58 0.96
C VAL A 271 1.61 -14.37 1.93
N ALA A 272 2.11 -14.68 3.13
CA ALA A 272 1.33 -15.37 4.16
C ALA A 272 0.10 -14.55 4.59
N THR A 273 0.25 -13.22 4.69
CA THR A 273 -0.85 -12.29 4.96
C THR A 273 -1.91 -12.36 3.86
N ALA A 274 -1.50 -12.29 2.60
CA ALA A 274 -2.40 -12.40 1.44
C ALA A 274 -3.16 -13.74 1.41
N ARG A 275 -2.48 -14.86 1.70
CA ARG A 275 -3.12 -16.17 1.84
C ARG A 275 -4.15 -16.20 2.95
N ARG A 276 -3.78 -15.72 4.15
CA ARG A 276 -4.67 -15.68 5.32
C ARG A 276 -5.89 -14.79 5.07
N MET A 277 -5.72 -13.75 4.28
CA MET A 277 -6.79 -12.85 3.84
C MET A 277 -7.70 -13.47 2.76
N GLY A 278 -7.27 -14.58 2.14
CA GLY A 278 -7.96 -15.18 0.99
C GLY A 278 -8.02 -14.24 -0.20
N ALA A 279 -6.96 -13.45 -0.43
CA ALA A 279 -7.01 -12.37 -1.41
C ALA A 279 -7.08 -12.87 -2.86
N GLN A 280 -7.96 -12.30 -3.69
CA GLN A 280 -8.02 -12.66 -5.12
C GLN A 280 -6.81 -12.09 -5.88
N ARG A 281 -6.51 -10.80 -5.66
CA ARG A 281 -5.34 -10.12 -6.19
C ARG A 281 -4.59 -9.41 -5.07
N THR A 282 -3.27 -9.62 -5.02
CA THR A 282 -2.38 -8.97 -4.06
C THR A 282 -1.35 -8.11 -4.78
N TYR A 283 -1.14 -6.89 -4.28
CA TYR A 283 -0.13 -5.97 -4.76
C TYR A 283 0.84 -5.61 -3.65
N LEU A 284 2.11 -5.90 -3.86
CA LEU A 284 3.19 -5.63 -2.92
C LEU A 284 3.77 -4.24 -3.14
N PHE A 285 4.04 -3.48 -2.09
CA PHE A 285 4.64 -2.14 -2.20
C PHE A 285 5.50 -1.80 -0.98
N GLY A 286 6.06 -0.59 -0.95
CA GLY A 286 7.03 -0.20 0.08
C GLY A 286 8.46 -0.63 -0.25
N PHE A 287 8.73 -1.00 -1.50
CA PHE A 287 10.01 -1.57 -1.91
C PHE A 287 11.17 -0.59 -1.77
N ALA A 288 12.26 -1.05 -1.15
CA ALA A 288 13.54 -0.36 -1.13
C ALA A 288 14.23 -0.34 -2.51
N HIS A 289 15.36 0.37 -2.62
CA HIS A 289 16.20 0.34 -3.81
C HIS A 289 16.89 -1.02 -4.02
N ARG A 290 17.84 -1.09 -4.96
CA ARG A 290 18.62 -2.27 -5.39
C ARG A 290 17.87 -3.22 -6.33
N ILE A 291 16.64 -3.60 -6.01
CA ILE A 291 15.86 -4.53 -6.84
C ILE A 291 14.93 -3.76 -7.77
N THR A 292 15.05 -4.00 -9.08
CA THR A 292 14.19 -3.39 -10.10
C THR A 292 12.76 -3.92 -10.01
N HIS A 293 11.80 -3.15 -10.51
CA HIS A 293 10.41 -3.55 -10.61
C HIS A 293 10.26 -4.83 -11.44
N ASP A 294 11.00 -4.95 -12.54
CA ASP A 294 10.94 -6.13 -13.41
C ASP A 294 11.47 -7.40 -12.71
N ALA A 295 12.49 -7.29 -11.87
CA ALA A 295 12.94 -8.42 -11.04
C ALA A 295 11.84 -8.88 -10.08
N TRP A 296 11.11 -7.94 -9.46
CA TRP A 296 9.94 -8.28 -8.64
C TRP A 296 8.79 -8.89 -9.45
N VAL A 297 8.54 -8.40 -10.67
CA VAL A 297 7.52 -8.98 -11.56
C VAL A 297 7.91 -10.41 -11.92
N TYR A 298 9.18 -10.65 -12.24
CA TYR A 298 9.70 -11.97 -12.57
C TYR A 298 9.53 -12.95 -11.41
N ALA A 299 9.96 -12.57 -10.20
CA ALA A 299 9.83 -13.40 -9.00
C ALA A 299 8.37 -13.69 -8.61
N THR A 300 7.51 -12.67 -8.59
CA THR A 300 6.09 -12.85 -8.23
C THR A 300 5.30 -13.59 -9.32
N SER A 301 5.72 -13.50 -10.58
CA SER A 301 5.17 -14.32 -11.68
C SER A 301 5.58 -15.79 -11.55
N ALA A 302 6.80 -16.07 -11.09
CA ALA A 302 7.23 -17.44 -10.79
C ALA A 302 6.37 -18.07 -9.69
N LEU A 303 6.15 -17.33 -8.59
CA LEU A 303 5.27 -17.75 -7.50
C LEU A 303 3.82 -18.02 -7.98
N GLY A 304 3.25 -17.10 -8.78
CA GLY A 304 1.90 -17.26 -9.32
C GLY A 304 1.75 -18.42 -10.33
N LYS A 305 2.85 -18.91 -10.90
CA LYS A 305 2.88 -20.09 -11.77
C LYS A 305 3.16 -21.39 -11.00
N GLY A 306 3.33 -21.34 -9.69
CA GLY A 306 3.65 -22.50 -8.86
C GLY A 306 5.08 -22.99 -8.98
N ARG A 307 6.03 -22.12 -9.35
CA ARG A 307 7.45 -22.49 -9.31
C ARG A 307 7.90 -22.64 -7.87
N HIS A 308 8.61 -23.71 -7.58
CA HIS A 308 9.23 -23.97 -6.29
C HIS A 308 10.73 -23.66 -6.32
N ALA A 309 11.34 -23.51 -5.14
CA ALA A 309 12.76 -23.20 -5.00
C ALA A 309 13.66 -24.25 -5.70
N HIS A 310 13.21 -25.50 -5.75
CA HIS A 310 13.92 -26.59 -6.43
C HIS A 310 13.68 -26.68 -7.95
N ASP A 311 12.72 -25.92 -8.49
CA ASP A 311 12.44 -25.84 -9.93
C ASP A 311 13.27 -24.76 -10.64
N ALA A 312 13.97 -23.92 -9.87
CA ALA A 312 14.87 -22.94 -10.44
C ALA A 312 16.10 -23.64 -11.05
N PRO A 313 16.53 -23.25 -12.25
CA PRO A 313 17.66 -23.90 -12.91
C PRO A 313 18.90 -23.76 -12.03
N GLU A 314 19.52 -24.89 -11.67
CA GLU A 314 20.71 -24.87 -10.81
C GLU A 314 21.73 -23.85 -11.34
N PRO A 315 22.26 -22.95 -10.49
CA PRO A 315 23.42 -22.17 -10.89
C PRO A 315 24.58 -23.14 -11.12
N LEU A 316 25.07 -23.20 -12.36
CA LEU A 316 26.22 -24.00 -12.76
C LEU A 316 27.45 -23.61 -11.92
N SER A 317 27.67 -24.33 -10.83
CA SER A 317 28.92 -24.32 -10.07
C SER A 317 29.87 -25.34 -10.70
N LYS A 318 31.09 -24.92 -11.03
CA LYS A 318 32.14 -25.79 -11.57
C LYS A 318 32.50 -27.00 -10.66
N ASN A 319 32.01 -27.07 -9.42
CA ASN A 319 32.41 -28.08 -8.43
C ASN A 319 31.26 -28.73 -7.63
N GLY A 320 30.00 -28.65 -8.06
CA GLY A 320 28.92 -29.56 -7.58
C GLY A 320 28.64 -29.58 -6.07
N LYS A 321 28.82 -28.46 -5.35
CA LYS A 321 28.41 -28.33 -3.93
C LYS A 321 27.45 -27.16 -3.74
N ARG A 322 26.33 -27.43 -3.05
CA ARG A 322 25.33 -26.46 -2.58
C ARG A 322 26.00 -25.45 -1.64
N GLN A 323 26.06 -24.18 -2.03
CA GLN A 323 26.58 -23.10 -1.19
C GLN A 323 25.41 -22.41 -0.48
N LYS A 324 25.32 -22.54 0.85
CA LYS A 324 24.40 -21.72 1.64
C LYS A 324 24.93 -20.28 1.68
N THR A 325 24.34 -19.36 0.92
CA THR A 325 24.66 -17.93 1.01
C THR A 325 23.90 -17.31 2.18
N LYS A 326 24.55 -17.20 3.34
CA LYS A 326 24.11 -16.29 4.40
C LYS A 326 24.48 -14.86 4.00
N GLY A 327 23.48 -14.02 3.75
CA GLY A 327 23.61 -12.57 3.68
C GLY A 327 24.05 -12.04 2.31
N LEU A 328 23.28 -11.06 1.81
CA LEU A 328 23.44 -10.29 0.57
C LEU A 328 23.93 -11.10 -0.65
N VAL A 329 23.00 -11.37 -1.56
CA VAL A 329 23.30 -11.80 -2.94
C VAL A 329 24.42 -10.91 -3.49
N ARG A 330 25.58 -11.49 -3.77
CA ARG A 330 26.64 -10.83 -4.53
C ARG A 330 26.03 -10.42 -5.86
N ALA A 331 26.10 -9.14 -6.19
CA ALA A 331 25.67 -8.64 -7.50
C ALA A 331 26.37 -9.48 -8.59
N PRO A 332 25.60 -10.17 -9.48
CA PRO A 332 26.18 -10.88 -10.61
C PRO A 332 27.01 -9.93 -11.49
N GLU A 333 27.98 -10.49 -12.22
CA GLU A 333 28.79 -9.74 -13.18
C GLU A 333 27.90 -8.88 -14.09
N VAL A 334 28.30 -7.63 -14.26
CA VAL A 334 27.63 -6.62 -15.07
C VAL A 334 27.43 -7.18 -16.49
N GLY A 335 26.19 -7.45 -16.90
CA GLY A 335 25.87 -7.80 -18.29
C GLY A 335 24.74 -8.81 -18.53
N ASN A 336 24.29 -9.58 -17.53
CA ASN A 336 23.18 -10.53 -17.70
C ASN A 336 22.03 -10.28 -16.71
N VAL A 337 21.16 -9.32 -17.07
CA VAL A 337 19.97 -8.91 -16.30
C VAL A 337 19.04 -10.11 -16.01
N GLN A 338 18.90 -11.04 -16.95
CA GLN A 338 18.06 -12.24 -16.76
C GLN A 338 18.60 -13.13 -15.63
N ALA A 339 19.92 -13.35 -15.57
CA ALA A 339 20.54 -14.14 -14.51
C ALA A 339 20.41 -13.49 -13.13
N GLN A 340 20.40 -12.16 -13.07
CA GLN A 340 20.15 -11.40 -11.85
C GLN A 340 18.72 -11.61 -11.33
N TRP A 341 17.73 -11.58 -12.23
CA TRP A 341 16.33 -11.83 -11.88
C TRP A 341 16.09 -13.28 -11.43
N GLU A 342 16.77 -14.24 -12.05
CA GLU A 342 16.68 -15.65 -11.66
C GLU A 342 17.24 -15.86 -10.24
N SER A 343 18.44 -15.36 -9.96
CA SER A 343 19.04 -15.47 -8.62
C SER A 343 18.21 -14.77 -7.53
N PHE A 344 17.61 -13.61 -7.84
CA PHE A 344 16.67 -12.96 -6.94
C PHE A 344 15.41 -13.80 -6.70
N THR A 345 14.90 -14.45 -7.74
CA THR A 345 13.70 -15.30 -7.67
C THR A 345 13.94 -16.57 -6.88
N GLU A 346 15.09 -17.21 -7.08
CA GLU A 346 15.55 -18.36 -6.28
C GLU A 346 15.53 -18.01 -4.79
N HIS A 347 16.19 -16.90 -4.42
CA HIS A 347 16.23 -16.48 -3.02
C HIS A 347 14.83 -16.16 -2.47
N ALA A 348 13.97 -15.52 -3.27
CA ALA A 348 12.60 -15.22 -2.89
C ALA A 348 11.76 -16.48 -2.64
N LEU A 349 11.90 -17.51 -3.48
CA LEU A 349 11.19 -18.79 -3.34
C LEU A 349 11.73 -19.60 -2.15
N GLU A 350 13.05 -19.64 -1.95
CA GLU A 350 13.67 -20.32 -0.81
C GLU A 350 13.19 -19.76 0.53
N GLU A 351 13.21 -18.43 0.69
CA GLU A 351 12.78 -17.77 1.92
C GLU A 351 11.27 -17.96 2.18
N LEU A 352 10.47 -17.99 1.11
CA LEU A 352 9.03 -18.25 1.22
C LEU A 352 8.76 -19.68 1.66
N GLU A 353 9.41 -20.68 1.04
CA GLU A 353 9.24 -22.08 1.41
C GLU A 353 9.75 -22.38 2.82
N GLU A 354 10.88 -21.79 3.22
CA GLU A 354 11.39 -21.93 4.59
C GLU A 354 10.37 -21.37 5.61
N TRP A 355 9.79 -20.20 5.34
CA TRP A 355 8.79 -19.58 6.19
C TRP A 355 7.48 -20.38 6.26
N GLU A 356 6.99 -20.89 5.13
CA GLU A 356 5.71 -21.60 5.04
C GLU A 356 5.78 -23.08 5.48
N GLY A 357 6.99 -23.57 5.80
CA GLY A 357 7.27 -24.96 6.19
C GLY A 357 7.27 -25.92 5.01
N GLY A 358 7.54 -25.42 3.80
CA GLY A 358 7.53 -26.15 2.54
C GLY A 358 6.74 -25.44 1.43
N PRO A 359 6.70 -26.03 0.23
CA PRO A 359 5.97 -25.48 -0.90
C PRO A 359 4.47 -25.38 -0.62
N ARG A 360 3.84 -24.34 -1.17
CA ARG A 360 2.39 -24.08 -1.09
C ARG A 360 1.80 -23.86 -2.47
N GLU A 361 0.48 -23.93 -2.54
CA GLU A 361 -0.30 -23.66 -3.77
C GLU A 361 0.05 -22.29 -4.37
N PRO A 362 -0.03 -22.12 -5.70
CA PRO A 362 0.20 -20.82 -6.33
C PRO A 362 -0.72 -19.73 -5.76
N ILE A 363 -0.22 -18.49 -5.74
CA ILE A 363 -1.00 -17.31 -5.35
C ILE A 363 -0.73 -16.17 -6.32
N TRP A 364 -1.79 -15.44 -6.68
CA TRP A 364 -1.66 -14.27 -7.53
C TRP A 364 -1.15 -13.07 -6.71
N VAL A 365 0.09 -12.66 -6.97
CA VAL A 365 0.75 -11.53 -6.33
C VAL A 365 1.54 -10.75 -7.39
N ARG A 366 1.55 -9.42 -7.35
CA ARG A 366 2.38 -8.59 -8.23
C ARG A 366 3.01 -7.41 -7.47
N PRO A 367 4.19 -6.91 -7.86
CA PRO A 367 4.67 -5.64 -7.32
C PRO A 367 3.77 -4.50 -7.78
N ALA A 368 3.52 -3.53 -6.94
CA ALA A 368 2.88 -2.30 -7.34
C ALA A 368 3.89 -1.31 -7.97
N PHE A 369 3.36 -0.29 -8.64
CA PHE A 369 4.11 0.87 -9.11
C PHE A 369 3.25 2.13 -9.01
N ASP A 370 3.88 3.30 -8.91
CA ASP A 370 3.21 4.60 -8.89
C ASP A 370 2.25 4.75 -10.09
N GLY A 371 0.98 5.05 -9.82
CA GLY A 371 -0.07 5.21 -10.81
C GLY A 371 -0.79 3.93 -11.23
N LEU A 372 -0.43 2.76 -10.70
CA LEU A 372 -1.19 1.51 -10.86
C LEU A 372 -2.62 1.71 -10.36
N ARG A 373 -3.61 1.31 -11.15
CA ARG A 373 -5.01 1.32 -10.77
C ARG A 373 -5.56 -0.09 -10.66
N VAL A 374 -6.37 -0.29 -9.64
CA VAL A 374 -7.03 -1.55 -9.36
C VAL A 374 -8.51 -1.28 -9.09
N TRP A 375 -9.37 -2.22 -9.48
CA TRP A 375 -10.82 -2.06 -9.36
C TRP A 375 -11.44 -3.30 -8.74
N VAL A 376 -12.50 -3.06 -7.96
CA VAL A 376 -13.46 -4.11 -7.62
C VAL A 376 -14.84 -3.69 -8.06
N ASP A 377 -15.48 -4.54 -8.85
CA ASP A 377 -16.86 -4.32 -9.29
C ASP A 377 -17.89 -4.76 -8.23
N GLU A 378 -19.17 -4.64 -8.57
CA GLU A 378 -20.29 -5.02 -7.72
C GLU A 378 -20.36 -6.52 -7.39
N HIS A 379 -19.79 -7.36 -8.24
CA HIS A 379 -19.72 -8.81 -8.04
C HIS A 379 -18.55 -9.21 -7.14
N GLY A 380 -17.67 -8.26 -6.83
CA GLY A 380 -16.47 -8.52 -6.03
C GLY A 380 -15.30 -9.03 -6.85
N GLU A 381 -15.33 -8.90 -8.18
CA GLU A 381 -14.24 -9.33 -9.05
C GLU A 381 -13.15 -8.25 -9.12
N ALA A 382 -11.90 -8.67 -8.89
CA ALA A 382 -10.74 -7.79 -8.90
C ALA A 382 -10.05 -7.74 -10.28
N ARG A 383 -9.76 -6.53 -10.76
CA ARG A 383 -8.98 -6.27 -11.99
C ARG A 383 -7.99 -5.12 -11.82
N ASP A 384 -7.02 -5.00 -12.72
CA ASP A 384 -6.07 -3.88 -12.77
C ASP A 384 -5.68 -3.50 -14.21
N ASP A 385 -4.90 -2.43 -14.36
CA ASP A 385 -4.42 -1.91 -15.64
C ASP A 385 -2.91 -2.09 -15.83
N GLY A 386 -2.28 -2.93 -15.01
CA GLY A 386 -0.84 -3.17 -15.00
C GLY A 386 -0.40 -4.58 -15.40
N TYR A 387 -1.23 -5.61 -15.21
CA TYR A 387 -0.87 -7.04 -15.28
C TYR A 387 -1.88 -7.96 -15.97
#